data_AF-A0A0L0FRA4-F1
#
_entry.id   AF-A0A0L0FRA4-F1
#
_cell.length_a   1.000
_cell.length_b   1.000
_cell.length_c   1.000
_cell.angle_alpha   90.00
_cell.angle_beta   90.00
_cell.angle_gamma   90.00
#
_symmetry.space_group_name_H-M   'P 1'
#
loop_
_entity.id
_entity.type
_entity.pdbx_description
1 polymer ?
#
loop_
_entity_poly.entity_id
_entity_poly.type
_entity_poly.pdbx_seq_one_letter_code
_entity_poly.pdbx_strand_id
1 'polypeptide(L)'
;MIFDTPGIFKTDQLIHNLTYDEIKKVNGQSALAPRTFLLKTGQCLFVGGLAKIELLQPALLASSKAPRTAYLTVFASREINIHATDSVRADEVYAKHAGNPGTNILNIPSGGTERMESFPKLSRQKFRIEGLDWDTCAKDIVMSGIGWVSVTTGPDSPATVGVSVPNGTGLTIRDSLLPEAVRKRGKRVKSRGKRQQFKG
;
A
#
# COMPACT_ATOMS: atom_id res chain seq x y z
N MET A 1 5.02 -39.30 22.24
CA MET A 1 4.93 -37.96 22.87
C MET A 1 5.06 -36.95 21.75
N ILE A 2 4.02 -36.13 21.53
CA ILE A 2 4.11 -34.99 20.61
C ILE A 2 4.76 -33.87 21.44
N PHE A 3 5.98 -33.49 21.05
CA PHE A 3 6.68 -32.37 21.67
C PHE A 3 6.26 -31.10 20.94
N ASP A 4 5.65 -30.17 21.67
CA ASP A 4 5.38 -28.83 21.18
C ASP A 4 6.72 -28.07 21.09
N THR A 5 7.14 -27.72 19.88
CA THR A 5 8.30 -26.85 19.69
C THR A 5 7.90 -25.41 20.00
N PRO A 6 8.61 -24.68 20.88
CA PRO A 6 8.38 -23.27 21.08
C PRO A 6 8.32 -22.55 19.73
N GLY A 7 7.23 -21.82 19.48
CA GLY A 7 6.97 -21.21 18.17
C GLY A 7 8.14 -20.35 17.72
N ILE A 8 8.64 -20.60 16.51
CA ILE A 8 9.74 -19.83 15.92
C ILE A 8 9.25 -18.39 15.69
N PHE A 9 9.78 -17.46 16.48
CA PHE A 9 9.55 -16.03 16.31
C PHE A 9 10.31 -15.54 15.07
N LYS A 10 9.60 -15.16 14.01
CA LYS A 10 10.21 -14.44 12.87
C LYS A 10 10.33 -12.96 13.22
N THR A 11 11.55 -12.50 13.46
CA THR A 11 11.89 -11.11 13.82
C THR A 11 11.49 -10.09 12.75
N ASP A 12 11.32 -10.52 11.50
CA ASP A 12 11.01 -9.64 10.36
C ASP A 12 9.50 -9.35 10.15
N GLN A 13 8.63 -9.79 11.05
CA GLN A 13 7.20 -9.54 10.90
C GLN A 13 6.82 -8.16 11.43
N LEU A 14 6.21 -7.36 10.57
CA LEU A 14 5.61 -6.06 10.89
C LEU A 14 4.68 -6.10 12.10
N ILE A 15 4.07 -7.27 12.35
CA ILE A 15 3.15 -7.55 13.45
C ILE A 15 3.75 -7.22 14.83
N HIS A 16 5.06 -7.34 15.01
CA HIS A 16 5.73 -7.06 16.29
C HIS A 16 5.74 -5.58 16.65
N ASN A 17 5.55 -4.71 15.66
CA ASN A 17 5.46 -3.27 15.89
C ASN A 17 4.03 -2.82 16.23
N LEU A 18 3.05 -3.74 16.16
CA LEU A 18 1.63 -3.44 16.31
C LEU A 18 1.12 -3.80 17.70
N THR A 19 0.17 -3.03 18.23
CA THR A 19 -0.57 -3.45 19.43
C THR A 19 -1.53 -4.59 19.10
N TYR A 20 -1.99 -5.29 20.13
CA TYR A 20 -3.02 -6.32 19.97
C TYR A 20 -4.28 -5.84 19.24
N ASP A 21 -4.76 -4.62 19.52
CA ASP A 21 -5.93 -4.05 18.86
C ASP A 21 -5.65 -3.68 17.39
N GLU A 22 -4.43 -3.22 17.08
CA GLU A 22 -4.01 -2.98 15.69
C GLU A 22 -3.89 -4.29 14.92
N ILE A 23 -3.36 -5.35 15.53
CA ILE A 23 -3.26 -6.69 14.94
C ILE A 23 -4.65 -7.23 14.58
N LYS A 24 -5.64 -7.09 15.48
CA LYS A 24 -7.03 -7.47 15.20
C LYS A 24 -7.56 -6.77 13.94
N LYS A 25 -7.36 -5.46 13.84
CA LYS A 25 -7.79 -4.66 12.68
C LYS A 25 -7.06 -5.08 11.40
N VAL A 26 -5.77 -5.38 11.51
CA VAL A 26 -4.92 -5.70 10.37
C VAL A 26 -5.21 -7.08 9.79
N ASN A 27 -5.40 -8.09 10.65
CA ASN A 27 -5.82 -9.42 10.22
C ASN A 27 -7.26 -9.40 9.68
N GLY A 28 -8.11 -8.55 10.26
CA GLY A 28 -9.52 -8.45 9.94
C GLY A 28 -10.29 -9.72 10.31
N GLN A 29 -11.62 -9.62 10.31
CA GLN A 29 -12.52 -10.76 10.58
C GLN A 29 -13.33 -11.18 9.34
N SER A 30 -13.11 -10.50 8.21
CA SER A 30 -13.91 -10.66 6.98
C SER A 30 -13.01 -10.98 5.79
N ALA A 31 -13.60 -11.61 4.77
CA ALA A 31 -12.91 -11.85 3.51
C ALA A 31 -12.32 -10.55 2.92
N LEU A 32 -11.07 -10.62 2.45
CA LEU A 32 -10.38 -9.47 1.85
C LEU A 32 -11.10 -9.04 0.58
N ALA A 33 -11.54 -7.79 0.56
CA ALA A 33 -12.16 -7.20 -0.62
C ALA A 33 -11.10 -6.45 -1.45
N PRO A 34 -10.95 -6.77 -2.74
CA PRO A 34 -10.02 -6.06 -3.61
C PRO A 34 -10.43 -4.60 -3.75
N ARG A 35 -9.49 -3.68 -3.53
CA ARG A 35 -9.69 -2.23 -3.73
C ARG A 35 -8.74 -1.75 -4.82
N THR A 36 -9.29 -1.48 -6.00
CA THR A 36 -8.51 -1.11 -7.19
C THR A 36 -8.44 0.40 -7.38
N PHE A 37 -7.22 0.91 -7.60
CA PHE A 37 -6.92 2.31 -7.83
C PHE A 37 -6.13 2.45 -9.14
N LEU A 38 -6.51 3.40 -9.99
CA LEU A 38 -5.68 3.80 -11.11
C LEU A 38 -4.71 4.88 -10.63
N LEU A 39 -3.43 4.52 -10.48
CA LEU A 39 -2.39 5.47 -10.08
C LEU A 39 -1.74 6.07 -11.31
N LYS A 40 -1.35 7.34 -11.20
CA LYS A 40 -0.43 7.98 -12.12
C LYS A 40 0.96 8.05 -11.49
N THR A 41 2.01 8.15 -12.32
CA THR A 41 3.34 8.41 -11.82
C THR A 41 3.38 9.71 -11.01
N GLY A 42 4.08 9.67 -9.87
CA GLY A 42 4.09 10.77 -8.91
C GLY A 42 2.86 10.79 -8.01
N GLN A 43 2.07 9.72 -7.98
CA GLN A 43 1.04 9.47 -6.98
C GLN A 43 1.39 8.26 -6.12
N CYS A 44 0.81 8.23 -4.93
CA CYS A 44 0.96 7.15 -3.97
C CYS A 44 -0.36 6.74 -3.32
N LEU A 45 -0.36 5.52 -2.80
CA LEU A 45 -1.36 5.00 -1.88
C LEU A 45 -0.71 4.79 -0.53
N PHE A 46 -1.34 5.28 0.52
CA PHE A 46 -1.09 4.82 1.87
C PHE A 46 -2.07 3.70 2.22
N VAL A 47 -1.58 2.63 2.84
CA VAL A 47 -2.38 1.56 3.45
C VAL A 47 -2.24 1.73 4.96
N GLY A 48 -3.15 2.50 5.55
CA GLY A 48 -2.92 3.13 6.85
C GLY A 48 -1.61 3.94 6.86
N GLY A 49 -1.05 4.12 8.04
CA GLY A 49 0.36 4.49 8.22
C GLY A 49 1.33 3.30 8.10
N LEU A 50 0.88 2.12 7.69
CA LEU A 50 1.71 0.90 7.67
C LEU A 50 2.48 0.70 6.37
N ALA A 51 1.97 1.19 5.24
CA ALA A 51 2.68 1.09 3.98
C ALA A 51 2.38 2.27 3.06
N LYS A 52 3.36 2.63 2.24
CA LYS A 52 3.24 3.58 1.14
C LYS A 52 3.60 2.88 -0.17
N ILE A 53 2.71 2.90 -1.15
CA ILE A 53 2.89 2.29 -2.47
C ILE A 53 2.90 3.41 -3.51
N GLU A 54 3.95 3.48 -4.32
CA GLU A 54 4.21 4.59 -5.23
C GLU A 54 4.42 4.08 -6.65
N LEU A 55 3.79 4.73 -7.62
CA LEU A 55 4.13 4.51 -9.03
C LEU A 55 5.25 5.47 -9.42
N LEU A 56 6.44 4.92 -9.65
CA LEU A 56 7.64 5.68 -9.96
C LEU A 56 7.79 5.88 -11.47
N GLN A 57 8.46 6.97 -11.85
CA GLN A 57 8.82 7.22 -13.26
C GLN A 57 9.92 6.22 -13.67
N PRO A 58 9.75 5.47 -14.77
CA PRO A 58 10.86 4.69 -15.33
C PRO A 58 11.95 5.62 -15.83
N ALA A 59 13.21 5.38 -15.45
CA ALA A 59 14.35 6.24 -15.78
C ALA A 59 14.63 6.36 -17.30
N LEU A 60 14.21 5.37 -18.10
CA LEU A 60 14.54 5.25 -19.54
C LEU A 60 13.47 5.81 -20.50
N LEU A 61 12.34 6.34 -20.00
CA LEU A 61 11.20 6.79 -20.81
C LEU A 61 10.86 8.27 -20.58
N ALA A 62 11.88 9.11 -20.37
CA ALA A 62 11.70 10.53 -20.13
C ALA A 62 11.15 11.31 -21.35
N SER A 63 11.21 10.74 -22.56
CA SER A 63 10.99 11.48 -23.81
C SER A 63 9.89 10.95 -24.75
N SER A 64 9.07 9.98 -24.33
CA SER A 64 8.01 9.46 -25.20
C SER A 64 6.64 9.40 -24.52
N LYS A 65 5.60 9.57 -25.35
CA LYS A 65 4.15 9.69 -25.11
C LYS A 65 3.48 8.53 -24.34
N ALA A 66 4.09 7.97 -23.30
CA ALA A 66 3.50 6.86 -22.55
C ALA A 66 2.50 7.36 -21.47
N PRO A 67 1.25 6.83 -21.40
CA PRO A 67 0.40 7.04 -20.25
C PRO A 67 1.02 6.39 -19.02
N ARG A 68 1.34 7.25 -18.05
CA ARG A 68 2.12 6.97 -16.83
C ARG A 68 1.29 6.31 -15.73
N THR A 69 0.48 5.30 -16.05
CA THR A 69 -0.53 4.79 -15.12
C THR A 69 -0.52 3.29 -14.96
N ALA A 70 -0.82 2.81 -13.76
CA ALA A 70 -1.02 1.39 -13.48
C ALA A 70 -2.25 1.21 -12.58
N TYR A 71 -2.94 0.08 -12.71
CA TYR A 71 -3.92 -0.30 -11.71
C TYR A 71 -3.23 -1.03 -10.57
N LEU A 72 -3.46 -0.55 -9.35
CA LEU A 72 -3.05 -1.20 -8.13
C LEU A 72 -4.30 -1.72 -7.42
N THR A 73 -4.39 -3.04 -7.28
CA THR A 73 -5.45 -3.68 -6.52
C THR A 73 -4.90 -4.08 -5.16
N VAL A 74 -5.31 -3.36 -4.12
CA VAL A 74 -4.84 -3.59 -2.76
C VAL A 74 -5.76 -4.60 -2.07
N PHE A 75 -5.15 -5.64 -1.51
CA PHE A 75 -5.75 -6.63 -0.65
C PHE A 75 -5.20 -6.45 0.76
N ALA A 76 -5.99 -5.82 1.60
CA ALA A 76 -5.70 -5.60 3.01
C ALA A 76 -7.03 -5.53 3.76
N SER A 77 -7.03 -5.72 5.08
CA SER A 77 -8.23 -5.64 5.89
C SER A 77 -9.05 -4.37 5.59
N ARG A 78 -10.38 -4.51 5.60
CA ARG A 78 -11.31 -3.38 5.38
C ARG A 78 -11.22 -2.35 6.49
N GLU A 79 -10.71 -2.73 7.65
CA GLU A 79 -10.48 -1.83 8.78
C GLU A 79 -9.23 -0.96 8.61
N ILE A 80 -8.38 -1.23 7.61
CA ILE A 80 -7.27 -0.36 7.24
C ILE A 80 -7.72 0.55 6.09
N ASN A 81 -7.64 1.86 6.30
CA ASN A 81 -8.01 2.83 5.28
C ASN A 81 -6.93 2.94 4.21
N ILE A 82 -7.36 3.13 2.97
CA ILE A 82 -6.47 3.41 1.84
C ILE A 82 -6.64 4.85 1.42
N HIS A 83 -5.55 5.61 1.42
CA HIS A 83 -5.56 7.02 1.06
C HIS A 83 -4.65 7.29 -0.12
N ALA A 84 -5.21 7.85 -1.20
CA ALA A 84 -4.45 8.26 -2.37
C ALA A 84 -4.05 9.73 -2.26
N THR A 85 -2.77 10.04 -2.51
CA THR A 85 -2.26 11.41 -2.57
C THR A 85 -1.15 11.54 -3.62
N ASP A 86 -0.72 12.76 -3.90
CA ASP A 86 0.43 13.00 -4.75
C ASP A 86 1.71 12.73 -3.95
N SER A 87 2.71 12.09 -4.55
CA SER A 87 3.95 11.69 -3.87
C SER A 87 4.70 12.89 -3.29
N VAL A 88 4.59 14.07 -3.89
CA VAL A 88 5.16 15.33 -3.38
C VAL A 88 4.54 15.80 -2.06
N ARG A 89 3.31 15.37 -1.76
CA ARG A 89 2.61 15.65 -0.49
C ARG A 89 2.65 14.46 0.48
N ALA A 90 3.29 13.35 0.11
CA ALA A 90 3.20 12.12 0.88
C ALA A 90 3.75 12.30 2.31
N ASP A 91 4.87 13.00 2.45
CA ASP A 91 5.51 13.20 3.74
C ASP A 91 4.69 14.13 4.64
N GLU A 92 4.10 15.18 4.08
CA GLU A 92 3.16 16.07 4.78
C GLU A 92 1.91 15.31 5.26
N VAL A 93 1.31 14.52 4.36
CA VAL A 93 0.13 13.70 4.67
C VAL A 93 0.45 12.69 5.77
N TYR A 94 1.61 12.04 5.71
CA TYR A 94 2.03 11.07 6.72
C TYR A 94 2.23 11.74 8.08
N ALA A 95 2.99 12.84 8.14
CA ALA A 95 3.24 13.56 9.39
C ALA A 95 1.96 14.08 10.04
N LYS A 96 0.97 14.50 9.25
CA LYS A 96 -0.28 15.05 9.76
C LYS A 96 -1.28 13.99 10.22
N HIS A 97 -1.31 12.84 9.55
CA HIS A 97 -2.41 11.89 9.66
C HIS A 97 -2.03 10.54 10.26
N ALA A 98 -0.78 10.09 10.17
CA ALA A 98 -0.37 8.81 10.73
C ALA A 98 -0.47 8.85 12.26
N GLY A 99 -1.15 7.88 12.86
CA GLY A 99 -1.34 7.81 14.31
C GLY A 99 -2.29 8.86 14.89
N ASN A 100 -2.68 9.90 14.15
CA ASN A 100 -3.46 11.02 14.68
C ASN A 100 -4.90 10.59 15.00
N PRO A 101 -5.31 10.54 16.29
CA PRO A 101 -6.64 10.07 16.68
C PRO A 101 -7.76 11.01 16.22
N GLY A 102 -7.44 12.28 15.95
CA GLY A 102 -8.37 13.26 15.40
C GLY A 102 -8.66 13.06 13.91
N THR A 103 -7.93 12.16 13.22
CA THR A 103 -8.17 11.88 11.81
C THR A 103 -8.21 10.38 11.53
N ASN A 104 -9.23 9.92 10.81
CA ASN A 104 -9.32 8.52 10.39
C ASN A 104 -8.66 8.27 9.03
N ILE A 105 -7.69 9.07 8.59
CA ILE A 105 -7.14 8.95 7.22
C ILE A 105 -6.07 7.84 7.16
N LEU A 106 -5.07 7.88 8.05
CA LEU A 106 -4.01 6.89 8.17
C LEU A 106 -4.12 6.19 9.52
N ASN A 107 -5.19 5.42 9.66
CA ASN A 107 -5.79 5.02 10.93
C ASN A 107 -5.04 3.95 11.73
N ILE A 108 -4.05 3.29 11.13
CA ILE A 108 -3.19 2.30 11.79
C ILE A 108 -1.74 2.61 11.43
N PRO A 109 -0.81 2.79 12.40
CA PRO A 109 -0.99 2.63 13.85
C PRO A 109 -1.98 3.65 14.45
N SER A 110 -2.56 3.36 15.61
CA SER A 110 -3.67 4.14 16.20
C SER A 110 -3.36 4.77 17.57
N GLY A 111 -2.08 4.98 17.91
CA GLY A 111 -1.65 5.43 19.25
C GLY A 111 -1.09 6.85 19.34
N GLY A 112 -1.47 7.76 18.45
CA GLY A 112 -1.07 9.17 18.55
C GLY A 112 0.34 9.48 18.03
N THR A 113 0.69 10.76 18.09
CA THR A 113 1.98 11.28 17.62
C THR A 113 3.15 10.67 18.38
N GLU A 114 3.05 10.54 19.71
CA GLU A 114 4.10 9.94 20.55
C GLU A 114 4.43 8.49 20.13
N ARG A 115 3.42 7.68 19.79
CA ARG A 115 3.65 6.34 19.24
C ARG A 115 4.36 6.40 17.90
N MET A 116 4.02 7.38 17.05
CA MET A 116 4.65 7.50 15.73
C MET A 116 6.12 7.94 15.79
N GLU A 117 6.57 8.57 16.88
CA GLU A 117 7.99 8.89 17.09
C GLU A 117 8.86 7.65 17.30
N SER A 118 8.31 6.65 18.00
CA SER A 118 8.98 5.36 18.24
C SER A 118 8.65 4.31 17.19
N PHE A 119 7.61 4.53 16.38
CA PHE A 119 7.23 3.60 15.32
C PHE A 119 8.29 3.54 14.21
N PRO A 120 8.63 2.36 13.67
CA PRO A 120 9.73 2.28 12.72
C PRO A 120 9.45 3.04 11.42
N LYS A 121 10.47 3.72 10.93
CA LYS A 121 10.38 4.52 9.70
C LYS A 121 10.06 3.64 8.49
N LEU A 122 9.26 4.18 7.58
CA LEU A 122 8.98 3.52 6.31
C LEU A 122 10.20 3.59 5.40
N SER A 123 10.77 2.44 5.03
CA SER A 123 11.88 2.35 4.09
C SER A 123 11.45 1.69 2.79
N ARG A 124 11.88 2.25 1.66
CA ARG A 124 11.40 1.89 0.31
C ARG A 124 12.24 0.79 -0.33
N GLN A 125 11.57 -0.22 -0.89
CA GLN A 125 12.11 -1.09 -1.93
C GLN A 125 11.42 -0.83 -3.28
N LYS A 126 12.11 -1.12 -4.39
CA LYS A 126 11.60 -0.89 -5.76
C LYS A 126 11.43 -2.22 -6.49
N PHE A 127 10.32 -2.36 -7.19
CA PHE A 127 9.98 -3.52 -7.99
C PHE A 127 9.67 -3.08 -9.42
N ARG A 128 10.37 -3.66 -10.40
CA ARG A 128 10.02 -3.51 -11.82
C ARG A 128 9.10 -4.65 -12.21
N ILE A 129 7.93 -4.30 -12.74
CA ILE A 129 6.88 -5.23 -13.15
C ILE A 129 6.67 -5.08 -14.65
N GLU A 130 6.89 -6.17 -15.38
CA GLU A 130 6.50 -6.26 -16.79
C GLU A 130 4.99 -6.48 -16.87
N GLY A 131 4.34 -5.83 -17.84
CA GLY A 131 2.90 -5.93 -18.03
C GLY A 131 2.47 -7.18 -18.79
N LEU A 132 1.21 -7.58 -18.59
CA LEU A 132 0.57 -8.64 -19.37
C LEU A 132 -0.51 -8.04 -20.26
N ASP A 133 -1.54 -7.46 -19.62
CA ASP A 133 -2.63 -6.70 -20.24
C ASP A 133 -3.28 -5.79 -19.18
N TRP A 134 -4.32 -5.03 -19.55
CA TRP A 134 -4.99 -4.08 -18.65
C TRP A 134 -6.12 -4.68 -17.79
N ASP A 135 -6.40 -5.97 -17.96
CA ASP A 135 -7.45 -6.74 -17.29
C ASP A 135 -6.93 -7.98 -16.54
N THR A 136 -5.60 -8.11 -16.42
CA THR A 136 -4.91 -9.22 -15.75
C THR A 136 -3.79 -8.68 -14.83
N CYS A 137 -3.86 -9.02 -13.55
CA CYS A 137 -2.82 -8.72 -12.57
C CYS A 137 -1.54 -9.51 -12.88
N ALA A 138 -0.44 -8.81 -13.14
CA ALA A 138 0.83 -9.40 -13.54
C ALA A 138 1.59 -10.01 -12.36
N LYS A 139 1.72 -9.27 -11.26
CA LYS A 139 2.47 -9.68 -10.06
C LYS A 139 1.82 -9.15 -8.80
N ASP A 140 2.01 -9.88 -7.70
CA ASP A 140 1.70 -9.39 -6.36
C ASP A 140 2.99 -8.95 -5.67
N ILE A 141 2.95 -7.78 -5.03
CA ILE A 141 3.95 -7.35 -4.06
C ILE A 141 3.32 -7.53 -2.68
N VAL A 142 3.82 -8.53 -1.94
CA VAL A 142 3.35 -8.91 -0.61
C VAL A 142 4.02 -8.03 0.43
N MET A 143 3.21 -7.49 1.34
CA MET A 143 3.61 -6.73 2.51
C MET A 143 3.25 -7.57 3.74
N SER A 144 4.25 -8.29 4.28
CA SER A 144 4.06 -9.27 5.35
C SER A 144 3.27 -8.68 6.53
N GLY A 145 2.21 -9.37 6.93
CA GLY A 145 1.32 -8.94 8.00
C GLY A 145 0.30 -7.86 7.61
N ILE A 146 0.42 -7.16 6.48
CA ILE A 146 -0.57 -6.15 6.03
C ILE A 146 -1.50 -6.72 4.95
N GLY A 147 -0.93 -7.50 4.03
CA GLY A 147 -1.61 -7.98 2.83
C GLY A 147 -0.73 -7.89 1.59
N TRP A 148 -1.30 -7.60 0.43
CA TRP A 148 -0.53 -7.42 -0.80
C TRP A 148 -1.16 -6.41 -1.74
N VAL A 149 -0.39 -5.94 -2.71
CA VAL A 149 -0.87 -5.15 -3.84
C VAL A 149 -0.59 -5.91 -5.13
N SER A 150 -1.65 -6.16 -5.90
CA SER A 150 -1.54 -6.71 -7.25
C SER A 150 -1.38 -5.57 -8.25
N VAL A 151 -0.35 -5.67 -9.10
CA VAL A 151 -0.01 -4.67 -10.11
C VAL A 151 -0.53 -5.13 -11.46
N THR A 152 -1.35 -4.31 -12.11
CA THR A 152 -1.81 -4.50 -13.49
C THR A 152 -1.30 -3.36 -14.35
N THR A 153 -0.60 -3.70 -15.41
CA THR A 153 -0.07 -2.76 -16.40
C THR A 153 -0.01 -3.41 -17.77
N GLY A 154 -0.12 -2.61 -18.83
CA GLY A 154 -0.14 -3.11 -20.20
C GLY A 154 1.21 -3.67 -20.67
N PRO A 155 1.23 -4.54 -21.70
CA PRO A 155 2.43 -5.27 -22.13
C PRO A 155 3.57 -4.35 -22.57
N ASP A 156 3.26 -3.22 -23.21
CA ASP A 156 4.25 -2.21 -23.61
C ASP A 156 4.41 -1.08 -22.57
N SER A 157 4.01 -1.32 -21.32
CA SER A 157 4.00 -0.31 -20.25
C SER A 157 4.54 -0.89 -18.94
N PRO A 158 5.84 -1.22 -18.86
CA PRO A 158 6.43 -1.70 -17.61
C PRO A 158 6.29 -0.66 -16.50
N ALA A 159 5.92 -1.12 -15.31
CA ALA A 159 5.72 -0.27 -14.14
C ALA A 159 6.86 -0.45 -13.13
N THR A 160 7.40 0.65 -12.63
CA THR A 160 8.28 0.63 -11.45
C THR A 160 7.46 1.04 -10.24
N VAL A 161 7.26 0.11 -9.31
CA VAL A 161 6.50 0.33 -8.08
C VAL A 161 7.46 0.43 -6.90
N GLY A 162 7.42 1.53 -6.16
CA GLY A 162 8.09 1.68 -4.88
C GLY A 162 7.15 1.27 -3.75
N VAL A 163 7.57 0.38 -2.87
CA VAL A 163 6.80 0.02 -1.66
C VAL A 163 7.64 0.32 -0.44
N SER A 164 7.11 1.15 0.45
CA SER A 164 7.72 1.49 1.73
C SER A 164 6.92 0.88 2.88
N VAL A 165 7.60 0.16 3.75
CA VAL A 165 7.06 -0.47 4.96
C VAL A 165 8.02 -0.21 6.14
N PRO A 166 7.58 -0.35 7.40
CA PRO A 166 8.44 -0.27 8.58
C PRO A 166 9.74 -1.07 8.41
N ASN A 167 10.88 -0.42 8.62
CA ASN A 167 12.23 -0.97 8.43
C ASN A 167 12.58 -1.45 7.01
N GLY A 168 11.64 -1.39 6.06
CA GLY A 168 11.81 -1.91 4.71
C GLY A 168 11.91 -3.43 4.64
N THR A 169 11.48 -4.17 5.65
CA THR A 169 11.51 -5.64 5.70
C THR A 169 10.13 -6.24 5.43
N GLY A 170 10.08 -7.55 5.11
CA GLY A 170 8.81 -8.26 4.89
C GLY A 170 8.14 -7.98 3.53
N LEU A 171 8.88 -7.44 2.56
CA LEU A 171 8.43 -7.31 1.17
C LEU A 171 8.88 -8.50 0.34
N THR A 172 7.96 -9.12 -0.40
CA THR A 172 8.26 -10.19 -1.35
C THR A 172 7.44 -10.02 -2.63
N ILE A 173 7.95 -10.52 -3.75
CA ILE A 173 7.24 -10.54 -5.03
C ILE A 173 6.88 -11.97 -5.41
N ARG A 174 5.70 -12.15 -6.00
CA ARG A 174 5.22 -13.46 -6.50
C ARG A 174 4.29 -13.28 -7.70
N ASP A 175 3.92 -14.39 -8.33
CA ASP A 175 2.81 -14.42 -9.29
C ASP A 175 1.49 -14.04 -8.63
N SER A 176 0.60 -13.42 -9.41
CA SER A 176 -0.67 -12.97 -8.86
C SER A 176 -1.55 -14.14 -8.47
N LEU A 177 -2.02 -14.17 -7.22
CA LEU A 177 -2.97 -15.19 -6.78
C LEU A 177 -4.36 -15.02 -7.38
N LEU A 178 -4.72 -13.78 -7.75
CA LEU A 178 -6.02 -13.44 -8.31
C LEU A 178 -5.83 -12.61 -9.58
N PRO A 179 -5.42 -13.22 -10.71
CA PRO A 179 -5.12 -12.52 -11.95
C PRO A 179 -6.28 -11.64 -12.43
N GLU A 180 -7.52 -12.07 -12.23
CA GLU A 180 -8.70 -11.34 -12.70
C GLU A 180 -9.24 -10.28 -11.72
N ALA A 181 -8.59 -10.08 -10.57
CA ALA A 181 -9.11 -9.19 -9.53
C ALA A 181 -9.34 -7.75 -10.00
N VAL A 182 -8.49 -7.25 -10.91
CA VAL A 182 -8.63 -5.93 -11.52
C VAL A 182 -9.94 -5.77 -12.31
N ARG A 183 -10.57 -6.86 -12.77
CA ARG A 183 -11.86 -6.82 -13.46
C ARG A 183 -13.03 -6.50 -12.54
N LYS A 184 -12.87 -6.72 -11.23
CA LYS A 184 -13.86 -6.33 -10.20
C LYS A 184 -13.87 -4.83 -9.91
N ARG A 185 -13.05 -4.04 -10.60
CA ARG A 185 -13.04 -2.57 -10.47
C ARG A 185 -14.40 -1.98 -10.86
N GLY A 186 -14.95 -1.14 -9.99
CA GLY A 186 -16.17 -0.38 -10.30
C GLY A 186 -15.92 0.74 -11.32
N LYS A 187 -16.97 1.50 -11.63
CA LYS A 187 -16.84 2.72 -12.45
C LYS A 187 -15.83 3.68 -11.79
N ARG A 188 -15.01 4.33 -12.62
CA ARG A 188 -14.00 5.27 -12.14
C ARG A 188 -14.67 6.43 -11.37
N VAL A 189 -14.41 6.50 -10.08
CA VAL A 189 -14.78 7.65 -9.24
C VAL A 189 -13.57 8.59 -9.14
N LYS A 190 -13.73 9.84 -9.57
CA LYS A 190 -12.71 10.86 -9.32
C LYS A 190 -12.74 11.22 -7.83
N SER A 191 -11.61 11.12 -7.14
CA SER A 191 -11.48 11.65 -5.77
C SER A 191 -11.87 13.12 -5.77
N ARG A 192 -12.97 13.47 -5.09
CA ARG A 192 -13.32 14.86 -4.77
C ARG A 192 -12.40 15.30 -3.64
N GLY A 193 -11.24 15.86 -3.97
CA GLY A 193 -10.46 16.62 -2.99
C GLY A 193 -11.32 17.77 -2.48
N LYS A 194 -11.84 17.68 -1.25
CA LYS A 194 -12.43 18.83 -0.58
C LYS A 194 -11.30 19.86 -0.38
N ARG A 195 -11.28 20.89 -1.23
CA ARG A 195 -10.56 22.14 -0.94
C ARG A 195 -11.22 22.74 0.30
N GLN A 196 -10.70 22.48 1.49
CA GLN A 196 -11.01 23.32 2.64
C GLN A 196 -10.20 24.59 2.45
N GLN A 197 -10.89 25.66 2.06
CA GLN A 197 -10.38 27.02 2.15
C GLN A 197 -10.12 27.31 3.63
N PHE A 198 -8.86 27.53 4.00
CA PHE A 198 -8.53 28.21 5.24
C PHE A 198 -8.86 29.69 5.02
N LYS A 199 -9.84 30.23 5.76
CA LYS A 199 -9.96 31.68 5.96
C LYS A 199 -8.94 32.06 7.04
N GLY A 200 -8.15 33.08 6.74
CA GLY A 200 -7.24 33.73 7.71
C GLY A 200 -7.97 34.61 8.69
#